data_AF-A0A973A773-F1
#
_entry.id   AF-A0A973A773-F1
#
_cell.length_a   1.000
_cell.length_b   1.000
_cell.length_c   1.000
_cell.angle_alpha   90.00
_cell.angle_beta   90.00
_cell.angle_gamma   90.00
#
_symmetry.space_group_name_H-M   'P 1'
#
loop_
_entity.id
_entity.type
_entity.pdbx_description
1 polymer ?
#
loop_
_entity_poly.entity_id
_entity_poly.type
_entity_poly.pdbx_seq_one_letter_code
_entity_poly.pdbx_strand_id
1 'polypeptide(L)'
;IVGTGHSPEHACLYSSDLDVLISGDQVLPKISPNVSVWPQEPEANPLSLFLSSLDKLRSLGPDTLVLPSHNRPFRGLDARIGDLQQHHHERLEETLGYCSDPVNGVHVQRQLFKRELDTHQLFFAIGETLAHLHYLMGQGKVGRHQGGDGVHLFHRH
;
A
#
# COMPACT_ATOMS: atom_id res chain seq x y z
N ILE A 1 -10.14 14.25 -8.05
CA ILE A 1 -9.82 12.85 -8.42
C ILE A 1 -9.83 12.03 -7.13
N VAL A 2 -10.65 10.99 -7.07
CA VAL A 2 -10.77 10.14 -5.87
C VAL A 2 -9.70 9.05 -5.90
N GLY A 3 -8.86 9.04 -4.86
CA GLY A 3 -7.95 7.95 -4.53
C GLY A 3 -8.53 7.04 -3.46
N THR A 4 -8.24 5.75 -3.52
CA THR A 4 -8.64 4.75 -2.55
C THR A 4 -7.44 3.93 -2.08
N GLY A 5 -7.63 3.14 -1.03
CA GLY A 5 -6.61 2.22 -0.49
C GLY A 5 -5.74 2.83 0.63
N HIS A 6 -5.29 4.07 0.48
CA HIS A 6 -4.67 4.81 1.59
C HIS A 6 -5.71 5.20 2.66
N SER A 7 -6.86 5.69 2.20
CA SER A 7 -8.04 5.99 3.01
C SER A 7 -9.32 5.66 2.21
N PRO A 8 -10.52 5.71 2.83
CA PRO A 8 -11.76 5.29 2.17
C PRO A 8 -12.06 6.03 0.86
N GLU A 9 -11.89 7.36 0.85
CA GLU A 9 -12.21 8.22 -0.30
C GLU A 9 -11.31 9.47 -0.32
N HIS A 10 -10.00 9.28 -0.54
CA HIS A 10 -9.01 10.36 -0.53
C HIS A 10 -9.25 11.34 -1.67
N ALA A 11 -9.43 12.62 -1.36
CA ALA A 11 -9.65 13.67 -2.36
C ALA A 11 -8.33 14.28 -2.84
N CYS A 12 -7.94 13.99 -4.08
CA CYS A 12 -6.89 14.73 -4.79
C CYS A 12 -7.52 15.85 -5.62
N LEU A 13 -6.97 17.06 -5.56
CA LEU A 13 -7.50 18.23 -6.27
C LEU A 13 -6.61 18.57 -7.45
N TYR A 14 -7.14 18.57 -8.67
CA TYR A 14 -6.40 18.88 -9.89
C TYR A 14 -6.97 20.14 -10.55
N SER A 15 -6.08 21.05 -10.94
CA SER A 15 -6.41 22.20 -11.78
C SER A 15 -5.76 22.01 -13.15
N SER A 16 -6.58 21.83 -14.18
CA SER A 16 -6.12 21.74 -15.58
C SER A 16 -5.52 23.04 -16.09
N ASP A 17 -6.05 24.19 -15.64
CA ASP A 17 -5.61 25.51 -16.11
C ASP A 17 -4.21 25.86 -15.62
N LEU A 18 -3.85 25.37 -14.43
CA LEU A 18 -2.53 25.60 -13.83
C LEU A 18 -1.58 24.41 -14.01
N ASP A 19 -2.10 23.26 -14.47
CA ASP A 19 -1.43 21.96 -14.46
C ASP A 19 -0.81 21.62 -13.08
N VAL A 20 -1.64 21.74 -12.04
CA VAL A 20 -1.26 21.52 -10.63
C VAL A 20 -2.14 20.46 -10.00
N LEU A 21 -1.53 19.50 -9.31
CA LEU A 21 -2.18 18.46 -8.52
C LEU A 21 -1.85 18.64 -7.04
N ILE A 22 -2.85 18.81 -6.18
CA ILE A 22 -2.73 18.54 -4.74
C ILE A 22 -3.00 17.06 -4.53
N SER A 23 -1.95 16.27 -4.30
CA SER A 23 -2.03 14.80 -4.22
C SER A 23 -2.38 14.28 -2.83
N GLY A 24 -2.31 15.14 -1.81
CA GLY A 24 -2.41 14.74 -0.41
C GLY A 24 -1.41 13.62 -0.08
N ASP A 25 -1.90 12.55 0.53
CA ASP A 25 -1.12 11.36 0.84
C ASP A 25 -1.22 10.27 -0.24
N GLN A 26 -1.93 10.50 -1.35
CA GLN A 26 -2.04 9.49 -2.40
C GLN A 26 -0.72 9.30 -3.18
N VAL A 27 0.06 10.37 -3.35
CA VAL A 27 1.39 10.34 -4.01
C VAL A 27 2.34 11.26 -3.27
N LEU A 28 3.43 10.69 -2.75
CA LEU A 28 4.45 11.37 -1.96
C LEU A 28 5.83 11.15 -2.61
N PRO A 29 6.73 12.15 -2.62
CA PRO A 29 7.95 12.11 -3.44
C PRO A 29 9.07 11.21 -2.89
N LYS A 30 9.11 10.96 -1.58
CA LYS A 30 10.22 10.23 -0.92
C LYS A 30 9.80 8.96 -0.21
N ILE A 31 8.60 8.96 0.38
CA ILE A 31 8.07 7.85 1.16
C ILE A 31 6.91 7.20 0.40
N SER A 32 6.61 5.93 0.72
CA SER A 32 5.36 5.31 0.32
C SER A 32 4.22 5.81 1.21
N PRO A 33 3.03 6.08 0.64
CA PRO A 33 1.82 6.22 1.43
C PRO A 33 1.53 4.95 2.24
N ASN A 34 1.02 5.12 3.46
CA ASN A 34 0.58 3.97 4.24
C ASN A 34 -0.65 3.33 3.57
N VAL A 35 -0.62 2.01 3.36
CA VAL A 35 -1.74 1.22 2.85
C VAL A 35 -1.96 0.08 3.82
N SER A 36 -3.06 0.07 4.55
CA SER A 36 -3.26 -0.86 5.67
C SER A 36 -4.64 -1.49 5.67
N VAL A 37 -4.71 -2.75 6.07
CA VAL A 37 -5.97 -3.33 6.56
C VAL A 37 -6.22 -2.77 7.95
N TRP A 38 -7.40 -2.21 8.15
CA TRP A 38 -7.83 -1.61 9.41
C TRP A 38 -8.81 -2.53 10.13
N PRO A 39 -8.87 -2.52 11.48
CA PRO A 39 -9.81 -3.33 12.25
C PRO A 39 -11.29 -3.10 11.88
N GLN A 40 -11.62 -1.91 11.39
CA GLN A 40 -12.97 -1.54 10.95
C GLN A 40 -13.35 -2.21 9.62
N GLU A 41 -12.37 -2.58 8.79
CA GLU A 41 -12.56 -3.24 7.50
C GLU A 41 -11.59 -4.44 7.37
N PRO A 42 -11.75 -5.47 8.22
CA PRO A 42 -10.74 -6.52 8.41
C PRO A 42 -10.55 -7.43 7.20
N GLU A 43 -11.45 -7.38 6.22
CA GLU A 43 -11.42 -8.17 4.98
C GLU A 43 -11.08 -7.32 3.75
N ALA A 44 -10.73 -6.04 3.93
CA ALA A 44 -10.42 -5.15 2.83
C ALA A 44 -9.20 -5.62 2.02
N ASN A 45 -9.15 -5.21 0.74
CA ASN A 45 -7.98 -5.32 -0.12
C ASN A 45 -7.46 -3.92 -0.52
N PRO A 46 -6.92 -3.16 0.45
CA PRO A 46 -6.58 -1.76 0.25
C PRO A 46 -5.42 -1.56 -0.73
N LEU A 47 -4.50 -2.53 -0.85
CA LEU A 47 -3.41 -2.46 -1.82
C LEU A 47 -3.90 -2.56 -3.27
N SER A 48 -4.90 -3.40 -3.54
CA SER A 48 -5.53 -3.43 -4.86
C SER A 48 -6.16 -2.08 -5.21
N LEU A 49 -6.91 -1.51 -4.27
CA LEU A 49 -7.54 -0.20 -4.41
C LEU A 49 -6.51 0.93 -4.61
N PHE A 50 -5.40 0.88 -3.88
CA PHE A 50 -4.32 1.85 -3.97
C PHE A 50 -3.64 1.82 -5.34
N LEU A 51 -3.24 0.63 -5.81
CA LEU A 51 -2.59 0.46 -7.12
C LEU A 51 -3.51 0.93 -8.26
N SER A 52 -4.79 0.55 -8.24
CA SER A 52 -5.77 1.04 -9.23
C SER A 52 -6.01 2.56 -9.15
N SER A 53 -5.84 3.17 -7.98
CA SER A 53 -5.96 4.62 -7.82
C SER A 53 -4.75 5.37 -8.37
N LEU A 54 -3.55 4.79 -8.31
CA LEU A 54 -2.37 5.37 -8.95
C LEU A 54 -2.54 5.44 -10.47
N ASP A 55 -3.12 4.41 -11.09
CA ASP A 55 -3.37 4.40 -12.55
C ASP A 55 -4.28 5.55 -13.00
N LYS A 56 -5.24 5.98 -12.16
CA LYS A 56 -6.10 7.16 -12.44
C LYS A 56 -5.33 8.47 -12.43
N LEU A 57 -4.28 8.58 -11.61
CA LEU A 57 -3.43 9.78 -11.53
C LEU A 57 -2.38 9.80 -12.64
N ARG A 58 -2.02 8.61 -13.17
CA ARG A 58 -1.05 8.45 -14.26
C ARG A 58 -1.48 9.13 -15.56
N SER A 59 -2.78 9.33 -15.76
CA SER A 59 -3.31 9.99 -16.96
C SER A 59 -3.15 11.52 -16.98
N LEU A 60 -2.60 12.13 -15.92
CA LEU A 60 -2.30 13.56 -15.89
C LEU A 60 -1.04 13.88 -16.71
N GLY A 61 -0.87 15.16 -17.07
CA GLY A 61 0.23 15.60 -17.93
C GLY A 61 1.61 15.24 -17.35
N PRO A 62 2.61 14.94 -18.21
CA PRO A 62 3.96 14.60 -17.74
C PRO A 62 4.61 15.73 -16.93
N ASP A 63 4.19 16.96 -17.20
CA ASP A 63 4.69 18.15 -16.54
C ASP A 63 3.89 18.54 -15.29
N THR A 64 2.80 17.86 -14.90
CA THR A 64 1.97 18.28 -13.76
C THR A 64 2.79 18.56 -12.49
N LEU A 65 2.65 19.75 -11.91
CA LEU A 65 3.26 20.10 -10.63
C LEU A 65 2.47 19.46 -9.49
N VAL A 66 3.10 18.56 -8.74
CA VAL A 66 2.49 17.83 -7.63
C VAL A 66 2.83 18.52 -6.31
N LEU A 67 1.79 18.82 -5.52
CA LEU A 67 1.81 19.39 -4.17
C LEU A 67 1.39 18.30 -3.16
N PRO A 68 2.36 17.55 -2.61
CA PRO A 68 2.07 16.49 -1.63
C PRO A 68 1.85 17.05 -0.23
N SER A 69 1.15 16.29 0.63
CA SER A 69 1.02 16.61 2.06
C SER A 69 2.35 16.55 2.83
N HIS A 70 3.30 15.76 2.34
CA HIS A 70 4.61 15.58 2.95
C HIS A 70 5.76 15.82 1.96
N ASN A 71 6.85 16.38 2.49
CA ASN A 71 8.06 16.77 1.75
C ASN A 71 7.81 17.96 0.80
N ARG A 72 8.58 18.04 -0.29
CA ARG A 72 8.59 19.20 -1.20
C ARG A 72 7.73 18.92 -2.44
N PRO A 73 7.15 19.98 -3.06
CA PRO A 73 6.59 19.91 -4.40
C PRO A 73 7.55 19.30 -5.43
N PHE A 74 7.01 18.61 -6.42
CA PHE A 74 7.82 17.94 -7.45
C PHE A 74 7.07 17.84 -8.79
N ARG A 75 7.81 17.54 -9.87
CA ARG A 75 7.29 17.11 -11.18
C ARG A 75 7.78 15.69 -11.48
N GLY A 76 7.23 15.05 -12.50
CA GLY A 76 7.53 13.65 -12.81
C GLY A 76 6.60 12.67 -12.09
N LEU A 77 5.29 12.94 -12.17
CA LEU A 77 4.25 12.13 -11.55
C LEU A 77 4.26 10.68 -12.05
N ASP A 78 4.37 10.47 -13.36
CA ASP A 78 4.41 9.13 -13.97
C ASP A 78 5.56 8.28 -13.44
N ALA A 79 6.77 8.85 -13.42
CA ALA A 79 7.95 8.19 -12.87
C ALA A 79 7.74 7.81 -11.40
N ARG A 80 7.19 8.73 -10.59
CA ARG A 80 6.95 8.45 -9.18
C ARG A 80 5.88 7.38 -8.96
N ILE A 81 4.85 7.33 -9.79
CA ILE A 81 3.85 6.24 -9.77
C ILE A 81 4.53 4.91 -10.11
N GLY A 82 5.40 4.88 -11.11
CA GLY A 82 6.20 3.71 -11.46
C GLY A 82 7.05 3.21 -10.28
N ASP A 83 7.73 4.11 -9.57
CA ASP A 83 8.51 3.76 -8.38
C ASP A 83 7.63 3.14 -7.27
N LEU A 84 6.43 3.68 -7.04
CA LEU A 84 5.51 3.16 -6.03
C LEU A 84 4.98 1.77 -6.41
N GLN A 85 4.64 1.57 -7.69
CA GLN A 85 4.20 0.26 -8.20
C GLN A 85 5.31 -0.78 -8.09
N GLN A 86 6.55 -0.42 -8.46
CA GLN A 86 7.71 -1.30 -8.36
C GLN A 86 8.02 -1.65 -6.89
N HIS A 87 7.99 -0.65 -6.00
CA HIS A 87 8.17 -0.87 -4.56
C HIS A 87 7.18 -1.91 -4.00
N HIS A 88 5.88 -1.78 -4.31
CA HIS A 88 4.89 -2.74 -3.85
C HIS A 88 5.05 -4.10 -4.52
N HIS A 89 5.46 -4.16 -5.79
CA HIS A 89 5.74 -5.42 -6.46
C HIS A 89 6.87 -6.20 -5.77
N GLU A 90 7.98 -5.54 -5.43
CA GLU A 90 9.09 -6.15 -4.69
C GLU A 90 8.66 -6.65 -3.31
N ARG A 91 7.88 -5.83 -2.57
CA ARG A 91 7.31 -6.21 -1.27
C ARG A 91 6.36 -7.40 -1.37
N LEU A 92 5.58 -7.50 -2.43
CA LEU A 92 4.68 -8.63 -2.68
C LEU A 92 5.46 -9.94 -2.92
N GLU A 93 6.53 -9.89 -3.70
CA GLU A 93 7.40 -11.06 -3.94
C GLU A 93 8.08 -11.53 -2.63
N GLU A 94 8.58 -10.59 -1.81
CA GLU A 94 9.11 -10.92 -0.48
C GLU A 94 8.05 -11.54 0.43
N THR A 95 6.87 -10.93 0.51
CA THR A 95 5.74 -11.41 1.32
C THR A 95 5.36 -12.84 0.93
N LEU A 96 5.26 -13.11 -0.37
CA LEU A 96 4.97 -14.45 -0.89
C LEU A 96 6.06 -15.46 -0.52
N GLY A 97 7.33 -15.04 -0.57
CA GLY A 97 8.47 -15.85 -0.14
C GLY A 97 8.43 -16.24 1.35
N TYR A 98 7.86 -15.40 2.21
CA TYR A 98 7.70 -15.68 3.65
C TYR A 98 6.49 -16.56 3.98
N CYS A 99 5.66 -16.93 3.00
CA CYS A 99 4.47 -17.74 3.20
C CYS A 99 4.67 -19.23 2.84
N SER A 100 5.91 -19.73 2.76
CA SER A 100 6.19 -21.13 2.37
C SER A 100 5.66 -22.16 3.37
N ASP A 101 5.64 -21.81 4.65
CA ASP A 101 4.98 -22.57 5.71
C ASP A 101 3.79 -21.74 6.24
N PRO A 102 2.76 -22.35 6.86
CA PRO A 102 1.71 -21.60 7.54
C PRO A 102 2.31 -20.63 8.57
N VAL A 103 2.17 -19.33 8.31
CA VAL A 103 2.71 -18.24 9.15
C VAL A 103 1.61 -17.26 9.52
N ASN A 104 1.71 -16.65 10.71
CA ASN A 104 0.80 -15.54 11.06
C ASN A 104 1.34 -14.20 10.51
N GLY A 105 0.47 -13.19 10.46
CA GLY A 105 0.84 -11.87 9.95
C GLY A 105 1.99 -11.20 10.72
N VAL A 106 2.14 -11.47 12.03
CA VAL A 106 3.24 -10.94 12.85
C VAL A 106 4.58 -11.54 12.42
N HIS A 107 4.61 -12.83 12.06
CA HIS A 107 5.82 -13.46 11.53
C HIS A 107 6.27 -12.77 10.25
N VAL A 108 5.36 -12.60 9.28
CA VAL A 108 5.66 -11.93 8.00
C VAL A 108 6.10 -10.48 8.22
N GLN A 109 5.43 -9.76 9.13
CA GLN A 109 5.77 -8.37 9.48
C GLN A 109 7.21 -8.26 9.96
N ARG A 110 7.66 -9.17 10.84
CA ARG A 110 9.05 -9.18 11.33
C ARG A 110 10.09 -9.43 10.25
N GLN A 111 9.73 -10.16 9.19
CA GLN A 111 10.62 -10.38 8.05
C GLN A 111 10.71 -9.15 7.13
N LEU A 112 9.57 -8.49 6.87
CA LEU A 112 9.49 -7.29 6.04
C LEU A 112 10.11 -6.05 6.70
N PHE A 113 9.95 -5.91 8.02
CA PHE A 113 10.39 -4.74 8.80
C PHE A 113 11.44 -5.15 9.84
N LYS A 114 12.70 -5.24 9.41
CA LYS A 114 13.84 -5.78 10.20
C LYS A 114 14.42 -4.81 11.24
N ARG A 115 13.84 -3.63 11.41
CA ARG A 115 14.29 -2.61 12.38
C ARG A 115 13.45 -2.66 13.65
N GLU A 116 13.97 -2.11 14.73
CA GLU A 116 13.17 -1.88 15.94
C GLU A 116 12.06 -0.86 15.62
N LEU A 117 10.83 -1.19 16.04
CA LEU A 117 9.64 -0.37 15.84
C LEU A 117 9.03 -0.04 17.19
N ASP A 118 8.66 1.22 17.39
CA ASP A 118 7.81 1.60 18.51
C ASP A 118 6.38 1.06 18.34
N THR A 119 5.55 1.17 19.38
CA THR A 119 4.18 0.64 19.38
C THR A 119 3.31 1.21 18.26
N HIS A 120 3.48 2.49 17.93
CA HIS A 120 2.69 3.15 16.89
C HIS A 120 3.15 2.72 15.50
N GLN A 121 4.45 2.58 15.29
CA GLN A 121 5.03 2.05 14.05
C GLN A 121 4.65 0.57 13.83
N LEU A 122 4.58 -0.22 14.90
CA LEU A 122 4.16 -1.62 14.82
C LEU A 122 2.72 -1.74 14.29
N PHE A 123 1.84 -0.82 14.68
CA PHE A 123 0.45 -0.80 14.24
C PHE A 123 0.34 -0.59 12.72
N PHE A 124 1.10 0.34 12.15
CA PHE A 124 1.15 0.51 10.70
C PHE A 124 1.82 -0.68 10.01
N ALA A 125 2.93 -1.18 10.55
CA ALA A 125 3.66 -2.29 9.96
C ALA A 125 2.80 -3.56 9.85
N ILE A 126 1.98 -3.88 10.87
CA ILE A 126 1.07 -5.03 10.80
C ILE A 126 -0.07 -4.78 9.80
N GLY A 127 -0.66 -3.58 9.78
CA GLY A 127 -1.70 -3.21 8.83
C GLY A 127 -1.23 -3.30 7.38
N GLU A 128 -0.03 -2.81 7.09
CA GLU A 128 0.61 -2.88 5.77
C GLU A 128 0.99 -4.32 5.39
N THR A 129 1.48 -5.11 6.34
CA THR A 129 1.73 -6.54 6.11
C THR A 129 0.45 -7.27 5.70
N LEU A 130 -0.65 -7.01 6.41
CA LEU A 130 -1.95 -7.59 6.08
C LEU A 130 -2.46 -7.12 4.72
N ALA A 131 -2.23 -5.87 4.34
CA ALA A 131 -2.59 -5.36 3.01
C ALA A 131 -1.90 -6.14 1.87
N HIS A 132 -0.62 -6.48 2.04
CA HIS A 132 0.12 -7.29 1.07
C HIS A 132 -0.37 -8.75 1.05
N LEU A 133 -0.62 -9.35 2.22
CA LEU A 133 -1.20 -10.69 2.31
C LEU A 133 -2.58 -10.78 1.65
N HIS A 134 -3.47 -9.81 1.92
CA HIS A 134 -4.80 -9.74 1.34
C HIS A 134 -4.79 -9.52 -0.18
N TYR A 135 -3.84 -8.73 -0.67
CA TYR A 135 -3.63 -8.59 -2.11
C TYR A 135 -3.26 -9.93 -2.75
N LEU A 136 -2.30 -10.66 -2.17
CA LEU A 136 -1.90 -11.99 -2.65
C LEU A 136 -3.03 -13.02 -2.53
N MET A 137 -3.87 -12.94 -1.50
CA MET A 137 -5.09 -13.73 -1.37
C MET A 137 -6.10 -13.42 -2.48
N GLY A 138 -6.32 -12.14 -2.78
CA GLY A 138 -7.17 -11.72 -3.89
C GLY A 138 -6.65 -12.18 -5.26
N GLN A 139 -5.34 -12.42 -5.38
CA GLN A 139 -4.71 -13.02 -6.56
C GLN A 139 -4.71 -14.56 -6.56
N GLY A 140 -5.21 -15.21 -5.50
CA GLY A 140 -5.17 -16.67 -5.36
C GLY A 140 -3.76 -17.24 -5.19
N LYS A 141 -2.78 -16.45 -4.74
CA LYS A 141 -1.39 -16.89 -4.49
C LYS A 141 -1.14 -17.30 -3.03
N VAL A 142 -1.96 -16.80 -2.11
CA VAL A 142 -1.89 -17.09 -0.67
C VAL A 142 -3.27 -17.50 -0.18
N GLY A 143 -3.34 -18.58 0.60
CA GLY A 143 -4.53 -19.00 1.33
C GLY A 143 -4.47 -18.56 2.80
N ARG A 144 -5.65 -18.40 3.42
CA ARG A 144 -5.80 -18.08 4.85
C ARG A 144 -6.67 -19.11 5.54
N HIS A 145 -6.26 -19.60 6.70
CA HIS A 145 -7.09 -20.42 7.59
C HIS A 145 -6.88 -19.99 9.04
N GLN A 146 -7.80 -20.38 9.92
CA GLN A 146 -7.69 -20.11 11.35
C GLN A 146 -6.94 -21.27 12.04
N GLY A 147 -5.92 -20.94 12.82
CA GLY A 147 -5.22 -21.88 13.68
C GLY A 147 -6.06 -22.28 14.90
N GLY A 148 -5.60 -23.29 15.65
CA GLY A 148 -6.30 -23.78 16.84
C GLY A 148 -6.41 -22.76 17.99
N ASP A 149 -5.60 -21.70 17.96
CA ASP A 149 -5.57 -20.58 18.89
C ASP A 149 -6.40 -19.37 18.42
N GLY A 150 -7.10 -19.50 17.28
CA GLY A 150 -7.91 -18.43 16.69
C GLY A 150 -7.14 -17.44 15.81
N VAL A 151 -5.81 -17.59 15.69
CA VAL A 151 -4.97 -16.70 14.88
C VAL A 151 -5.04 -17.10 13.40
N HIS A 152 -5.16 -16.12 12.50
CA HIS A 152 -5.07 -16.38 11.06
C HIS A 152 -3.65 -16.77 10.64
N LEU A 153 -3.55 -17.91 9.96
CA LEU A 153 -2.34 -18.42 9.32
C LEU A 153 -2.47 -18.31 7.81
N PHE A 154 -1.41 -17.83 7.18
CA PHE A 154 -1.26 -17.60 5.75
C PHE A 154 -0.26 -18.60 5.19
N HIS A 155 -0.56 -19.14 4.01
CA HIS A 155 0.31 -20.10 3.33
C HIS A 155 0.24 -19.86 1.82
N ARG A 156 1.35 -20.09 1.13
CA ARG A 156 1.43 -20.03 -0.32
C ARG A 156 0.67 -21.21 -0.93
N HIS A 157 -0.04 -20.95 -2.03
CA HIS A 157 -0.66 -22.00 -2.87
C HIS A 157 0.37 -22.74 -3.73
#